data_AF-G8XZ79-F1
#
_entry.id   AF-G8XZ79-F1
#
_cell.length_a   1.000
_cell.length_b   1.000
_cell.length_c   1.000
_cell.angle_alpha   90.00
_cell.angle_beta   90.00
_cell.angle_gamma   90.00
#
_symmetry.space_group_name_H-M   'P 1'
#
loop_
_entity.id
_entity.type
_entity.pdbx_description
1 polymer ?
#
loop_
_entity_poly.entity_id
_entity_poly.type
_entity_poly.pdbx_seq_one_letter_code
_entity_poly.pdbx_strand_id
1 'polypeptide(L)'
;MLSKVNLRAYSSAVKPSSISSTLLLSRNPVITADIPKFEDQYFKYQNELWRRLMWTFPKWFYYRVGTLSEQRFRELNKRPLYNNPNIEYPRGRPEIRQERDRRFKQEVILPKTYEENKSSEDEEAAANTSMSRKITPNSRTTKADESGDTSSLERKLARTLYLVINDGKSWKFPNFSLQSTEAVKPLHLLAEEGLYQIGGKNINYFNVSNTPCHLINKDDSKEYLIKSHILSGQFVPQQSLKFMWLTKEELSEHLDATYFKEVEHLLNEI
;
A
#
# COMPACT_ATOMS: atom_id res chain seq x y z
N MET A 1 10.99 74.33 -18.06
CA MET A 1 10.02 73.30 -17.63
C MET A 1 10.77 72.05 -17.21
N LEU A 2 10.56 71.66 -15.95
CA LEU A 2 10.67 70.31 -15.35
C LEU A 2 12.05 69.63 -15.34
N SER A 3 12.74 69.81 -14.20
CA SER A 3 13.83 68.95 -13.75
C SER A 3 13.28 67.57 -13.37
N LYS A 4 13.84 66.50 -13.94
CA LYS A 4 13.49 65.12 -13.57
C LYS A 4 14.20 64.77 -12.27
N VAL A 5 13.47 64.84 -11.17
CA VAL A 5 13.91 64.31 -9.87
C VAL A 5 13.82 62.78 -9.95
N ASN A 6 14.97 62.12 -9.95
CA ASN A 6 15.05 60.68 -9.77
C ASN A 6 14.68 60.35 -8.31
N LEU A 7 13.41 60.02 -8.09
CA LEU A 7 12.95 59.41 -6.84
C LEU A 7 13.60 58.02 -6.70
N ARG A 8 14.65 57.94 -5.89
CA ARG A 8 15.11 56.66 -5.34
C ARG A 8 14.05 56.16 -4.37
N ALA A 9 13.20 55.25 -4.84
CA ALA A 9 12.39 54.43 -3.94
C ALA A 9 13.34 53.49 -3.19
N TYR A 10 13.51 53.71 -1.89
CA TYR A 10 14.13 52.72 -1.02
C TYR A 10 13.15 51.54 -0.91
N SER A 11 13.60 50.31 -1.17
CA SER A 11 12.83 49.12 -0.81
C SER A 11 12.58 49.18 0.69
N SER A 12 11.31 49.27 1.11
CA SER A 12 10.98 49.08 2.51
C SER A 12 11.57 47.74 2.97
N ALA A 13 12.26 47.74 4.11
CA ALA A 13 12.76 46.51 4.70
C ALA A 13 11.56 45.60 4.98
N VAL A 14 11.37 44.59 4.13
CA VAL A 14 10.37 43.55 4.33
C VAL A 14 10.72 42.90 5.66
N LYS A 15 9.76 42.87 6.61
CA LYS A 15 9.94 42.15 7.86
C LYS A 15 10.42 40.72 7.54
N PRO A 16 11.46 40.20 8.20
CA PRO A 16 11.94 38.86 7.91
C PRO A 16 10.82 37.87 8.23
N SER A 17 10.23 37.27 7.19
CA SER A 17 9.23 36.21 7.36
C SER A 17 9.89 35.03 8.06
N SER A 18 9.28 34.52 9.13
CA SER A 18 9.77 33.34 9.81
C SER A 18 9.75 32.14 8.85
N ILE A 19 10.88 31.46 8.69
CA ILE A 19 11.00 30.28 7.83
C ILE A 19 10.87 29.04 8.70
N SER A 20 10.03 28.11 8.26
CA SER A 20 9.79 26.85 8.95
C SER A 20 9.73 25.70 7.95
N SER A 21 10.11 24.52 8.41
CA SER A 21 10.08 23.28 7.63
C SER A 21 9.05 22.34 8.23
N THR A 22 8.02 22.04 7.43
CA THR A 22 6.97 21.10 7.77
C THR A 22 7.30 19.74 7.18
N LEU A 23 7.38 18.72 8.02
CA LEU A 23 7.67 17.35 7.61
C LEU A 23 6.38 16.60 7.28
N LEU A 24 6.27 16.14 6.04
CA LEU A 24 5.24 15.21 5.59
C LEU A 24 5.85 13.81 5.58
N LEU A 25 5.77 13.14 6.73
CA LEU A 25 6.25 11.77 6.91
C LEU A 25 5.14 10.80 6.55
N SER A 26 5.35 9.98 5.51
CA SER A 26 4.38 8.99 5.05
C SER A 26 4.87 7.55 5.17
N ARG A 27 3.97 6.66 5.55
CA ARG A 27 4.14 5.20 5.50
C ARG A 27 3.44 4.69 4.24
N ASN A 28 4.22 4.17 3.29
CA ASN A 28 3.69 3.65 2.03
C ASN A 28 2.84 2.37 2.25
N PRO A 29 1.87 2.06 1.38
CA PRO A 29 1.10 0.83 1.50
C PRO A 29 2.01 -0.40 1.41
N VAL A 30 1.81 -1.35 2.32
CA VAL A 30 2.59 -2.59 2.42
C VAL A 30 1.96 -3.71 1.59
N ILE A 31 0.63 -3.69 1.47
CA ILE A 31 -0.14 -4.64 0.66
C ILE A 31 -0.83 -3.92 -0.48
N THR A 32 -1.25 -4.68 -1.50
CA THR A 32 -2.01 -4.15 -2.64
C THR A 32 -3.31 -3.49 -2.18
N ALA A 33 -3.76 -2.46 -2.90
CA ALA A 33 -5.04 -1.81 -2.64
C ALA A 33 -6.22 -2.77 -2.76
N ASP A 34 -7.33 -2.42 -2.10
CA ASP A 34 -8.59 -3.14 -2.25
C ASP A 34 -9.25 -2.79 -3.58
N ILE A 35 -9.73 -3.82 -4.28
CA ILE A 35 -10.27 -3.69 -5.63
C ILE A 35 -11.74 -3.28 -5.55
N PRO A 36 -12.19 -2.24 -6.29
CA PRO A 36 -13.60 -1.89 -6.41
C PRO A 36 -14.45 -3.07 -6.93
N LYS A 37 -15.73 -3.12 -6.53
CA LYS A 37 -16.65 -4.21 -6.93
C LYS A 37 -16.76 -4.40 -8.44
N PHE A 38 -16.74 -3.30 -9.19
CA PHE A 38 -16.78 -3.34 -10.66
C PHE A 38 -15.52 -3.97 -11.25
N GLU A 39 -14.34 -3.56 -10.77
CA GLU A 39 -13.07 -4.11 -11.23
C GLU A 39 -12.94 -5.60 -10.88
N ASP A 40 -13.38 -6.02 -9.69
CA ASP A 40 -13.41 -7.44 -9.30
C ASP A 40 -14.29 -8.26 -10.26
N GLN A 41 -15.47 -7.76 -10.64
CA GLN A 41 -16.33 -8.40 -11.63
C GLN A 41 -15.69 -8.44 -13.03
N TYR A 42 -15.06 -7.34 -13.44
CA TYR A 42 -14.34 -7.26 -14.71
C TYR A 42 -13.20 -8.28 -14.77
N PHE A 43 -12.37 -8.37 -13.73
CA PHE A 43 -11.29 -9.35 -13.66
C PHE A 43 -11.82 -10.79 -13.63
N LYS A 44 -12.91 -11.06 -12.92
CA LYS A 44 -13.57 -12.38 -12.94
C LYS A 44 -14.03 -12.75 -14.35
N TYR A 45 -14.73 -11.85 -15.03
CA TYR A 45 -15.18 -12.07 -16.40
C TYR A 45 -14.01 -12.32 -17.36
N GLN A 46 -12.97 -11.48 -17.29
CA GLN A 46 -11.79 -11.64 -18.13
C GLN A 46 -11.04 -12.94 -17.84
N ASN A 47 -10.97 -13.36 -16.58
CA ASN A 47 -10.41 -14.65 -16.19
C ASN A 47 -11.23 -15.84 -16.74
N GLU A 48 -12.56 -15.74 -16.79
CA GLU A 48 -13.41 -16.77 -17.39
C GLU A 48 -13.22 -16.86 -18.91
N LEU A 49 -13.16 -15.72 -19.60
CA LEU A 49 -12.83 -15.66 -21.02
C LEU A 49 -11.45 -16.25 -21.28
N TRP A 50 -10.47 -15.90 -20.45
CA TRP A 50 -9.13 -16.43 -20.56
C TRP A 50 -9.12 -17.95 -20.38
N ARG A 51 -9.76 -18.48 -19.33
CA ARG A 51 -9.92 -19.94 -19.13
C ARG A 51 -10.64 -20.64 -20.29
N ARG A 52 -11.58 -19.96 -20.95
CA ARG A 52 -12.26 -20.50 -22.14
C ARG A 52 -11.35 -20.55 -23.36
N LEU A 53 -10.49 -19.56 -23.56
CA LEU A 53 -9.60 -19.41 -24.71
C LEU A 53 -8.23 -20.08 -24.54
N MET A 54 -7.84 -20.38 -23.29
CA MET A 54 -6.62 -21.11 -22.97
C MET A 54 -6.52 -22.40 -23.78
N TRP A 55 -5.28 -22.80 -24.09
CA TRP A 55 -4.98 -24.07 -24.72
C TRP A 55 -5.16 -25.24 -23.76
N THR A 56 -5.03 -26.46 -24.30
CA THR A 56 -4.98 -27.68 -23.51
C THR A 56 -3.79 -27.65 -22.55
N PHE A 57 -4.00 -28.09 -21.32
CA PHE A 57 -2.88 -28.30 -20.39
C PHE A 57 -1.99 -29.44 -20.92
N PRO A 58 -0.71 -29.20 -21.23
CA PRO A 58 0.16 -30.22 -21.83
C PRO A 58 0.68 -31.18 -20.76
N LYS A 59 -0.20 -32.08 -20.30
CA LYS A 59 0.10 -33.05 -19.23
C LYS A 59 1.39 -33.83 -19.48
N TRP A 60 1.59 -34.31 -20.72
CA TRP A 60 2.75 -35.13 -21.11
C TRP A 60 4.10 -34.44 -20.92
N PHE A 61 4.12 -33.10 -20.89
CA PHE A 61 5.34 -32.32 -20.67
C PHE A 61 5.71 -32.28 -19.18
N TYR A 62 4.73 -32.00 -18.33
CA TYR A 62 4.93 -31.85 -16.87
C TYR A 62 4.95 -33.18 -16.12
N TYR A 63 4.13 -34.15 -16.55
CA TYR A 63 4.01 -35.47 -15.93
C TYR A 63 4.51 -36.54 -16.88
N ARG A 64 5.63 -37.17 -16.53
CA ARG A 64 6.19 -38.28 -17.29
C ARG A 64 5.29 -39.52 -17.16
N VAL A 65 5.14 -40.23 -18.27
CA VAL A 65 4.29 -41.42 -18.36
C VAL A 65 4.81 -42.51 -17.41
N GLY A 66 3.90 -43.12 -16.64
CA GLY A 66 4.24 -44.22 -15.72
C GLY A 66 4.80 -43.77 -14.37
N THR A 67 4.73 -42.47 -14.05
CA THR A 67 5.14 -41.95 -12.73
C THR A 67 3.97 -41.90 -11.75
N LEU A 68 4.28 -42.00 -10.44
CA LEU A 68 3.29 -41.82 -9.37
C LEU A 68 2.61 -40.44 -9.45
N SER A 69 3.35 -39.41 -9.84
CA SER A 69 2.82 -38.06 -10.04
C SER A 69 1.76 -38.01 -11.14
N GLU A 70 1.99 -38.74 -12.25
CA GLU A 70 1.02 -38.84 -13.34
C GLU A 70 -0.25 -39.58 -12.91
N GLN A 71 -0.10 -40.64 -12.11
CA GLN A 71 -1.22 -41.39 -11.55
C GLN A 71 -2.08 -40.50 -10.64
N ARG A 72 -1.45 -39.79 -9.68
CA ARG A 72 -2.15 -38.84 -8.79
C ARG A 72 -2.89 -37.76 -9.57
N PHE A 73 -2.27 -37.21 -10.62
CA PHE A 73 -2.92 -36.23 -11.49
C PHE A 73 -4.14 -36.82 -12.20
N ARG A 74 -4.05 -38.08 -12.68
CA ARG A 74 -5.12 -38.78 -13.39
C ARG A 74 -6.30 -39.14 -12.46
N GLU A 75 -6.02 -39.45 -11.21
CA GLU A 75 -7.05 -39.72 -10.19
C GLU A 75 -7.88 -38.47 -9.91
N LEU A 76 -7.23 -37.30 -9.86
CA LEU A 76 -7.90 -36.01 -9.63
C LEU A 76 -8.63 -35.49 -10.88
N ASN A 77 -8.03 -35.63 -12.05
CA ASN A 77 -8.57 -35.10 -13.30
C ASN A 77 -9.15 -36.21 -14.17
N LYS A 78 -10.48 -36.31 -14.16
CA LYS A 78 -11.20 -37.27 -15.01
C LYS A 78 -11.09 -36.88 -16.49
N ARG A 79 -10.98 -37.89 -17.35
CA ARG A 79 -10.98 -37.71 -18.81
C ARG A 79 -12.37 -37.24 -19.29
N PRO A 80 -12.45 -36.44 -20.37
CA PRO A 80 -13.72 -36.07 -20.97
C PRO A 80 -14.42 -37.27 -21.60
N LEU A 81 -15.74 -37.17 -21.78
CA LEU A 81 -16.54 -38.19 -22.44
C LEU A 81 -16.21 -38.27 -23.93
N TYR A 82 -15.75 -39.44 -24.38
CA TYR A 82 -15.52 -39.71 -25.80
C TYR A 82 -16.81 -39.68 -26.62
N ASN A 83 -16.70 -39.36 -27.90
CA ASN A 83 -17.82 -39.36 -28.83
C ASN A 83 -18.24 -40.81 -29.13
N ASN A 84 -19.37 -41.24 -28.58
CA ASN A 84 -19.98 -42.54 -28.85
C ASN A 84 -21.14 -42.37 -29.85
N PRO A 85 -21.10 -43.02 -31.03
CA PRO A 85 -22.16 -42.92 -32.04
C PRO A 85 -23.56 -43.32 -31.55
N ASN A 86 -23.64 -44.21 -30.57
CA ASN A 86 -24.90 -44.76 -30.06
C ASN A 86 -25.57 -43.89 -29.00
N ILE A 87 -24.94 -42.78 -28.59
CA ILE A 87 -25.41 -41.91 -27.52
C ILE A 87 -25.75 -40.55 -28.12
N GLU A 88 -26.91 -40.02 -27.77
CA GLU A 88 -27.28 -38.65 -28.12
C GLU A 88 -26.68 -37.65 -27.14
N TYR A 89 -26.15 -36.54 -27.66
CA TYR A 89 -25.54 -35.49 -26.86
C TYR A 89 -26.31 -34.17 -27.07
N PRO A 90 -27.11 -33.70 -26.09
CA PRO A 90 -27.96 -32.52 -26.25
C PRO A 90 -27.17 -31.21 -26.40
N ARG A 91 -25.92 -31.18 -25.92
CA ARG A 91 -25.01 -30.02 -26.03
C ARG A 91 -24.07 -30.11 -27.24
N GLY A 92 -24.43 -30.93 -28.23
CA GLY A 92 -23.59 -31.28 -29.38
C GLY A 92 -22.67 -32.47 -29.11
N ARG A 93 -22.03 -33.00 -30.15
CA ARG A 93 -21.10 -34.15 -30.03
C ARG A 93 -19.72 -33.71 -29.48
N PRO A 94 -19.08 -34.50 -28.61
CA PRO A 94 -17.75 -34.19 -28.07
C PRO A 94 -16.66 -34.06 -29.14
N GLU A 95 -15.96 -32.92 -29.14
CA GLU A 95 -14.76 -32.71 -29.95
C GLU A 95 -13.51 -32.79 -29.08
N ILE A 96 -12.95 -33.99 -28.97
CA ILE A 96 -11.79 -34.23 -28.10
C ILE A 96 -10.49 -34.12 -28.86
N ARG A 97 -9.57 -33.29 -28.36
CA ARG A 97 -8.16 -33.28 -28.74
C ARG A 97 -7.31 -33.22 -27.49
N GLN A 98 -6.26 -34.04 -27.43
CA GLN A 98 -5.35 -34.12 -26.28
C GLN A 98 -6.07 -34.23 -24.92
N GLU A 99 -7.05 -35.14 -24.84
CA GLU A 99 -7.84 -35.39 -23.61
C GLU A 99 -8.63 -34.15 -23.11
N ARG A 100 -8.96 -33.19 -23.97
CA ARG A 100 -9.86 -32.06 -23.67
C ARG A 100 -10.98 -31.95 -24.70
N ASP A 101 -12.19 -31.67 -24.23
CA ASP A 101 -13.29 -31.21 -25.07
C ASP A 101 -13.09 -29.73 -25.47
N ARG A 102 -12.97 -29.45 -26.77
CA ARG A 102 -12.70 -28.10 -27.32
C ARG A 102 -13.85 -27.12 -27.11
N ARG A 103 -15.05 -27.62 -26.86
CA ARG A 103 -16.26 -26.80 -26.76
C ARG A 103 -16.33 -26.04 -25.45
N PHE A 104 -15.77 -26.61 -24.38
CA PHE A 104 -15.84 -26.09 -23.03
C PHE A 104 -14.47 -25.63 -22.51
N LYS A 105 -14.49 -24.85 -21.42
CA LYS A 105 -13.29 -24.54 -20.64
C LYS A 105 -12.74 -25.83 -20.01
N GLN A 106 -11.42 -25.93 -19.89
CA GLN A 106 -10.77 -27.02 -19.18
C GLN A 106 -10.47 -26.56 -17.75
N GLU A 107 -10.94 -27.32 -16.77
CA GLU A 107 -10.56 -27.13 -15.37
C GLU A 107 -9.59 -28.24 -14.98
N VAL A 108 -8.44 -27.86 -14.42
CA VAL A 108 -7.37 -28.78 -14.04
C VAL A 108 -7.13 -28.63 -12.54
N ILE A 109 -7.34 -29.71 -11.81
CA ILE A 109 -7.13 -29.81 -10.37
C ILE A 109 -5.70 -30.31 -10.14
N LEU A 110 -4.94 -29.60 -9.33
CA LEU A 110 -3.57 -29.99 -9.00
C LEU A 110 -3.54 -30.91 -7.77
N PRO A 111 -2.63 -31.91 -7.73
CA PRO A 111 -2.40 -32.68 -6.51
C PRO A 111 -1.90 -31.78 -5.39
N LYS A 112 -2.63 -31.78 -4.27
CA LYS A 112 -2.28 -31.03 -3.07
C LYS A 112 -1.19 -31.78 -2.31
N THR A 113 -0.26 -31.05 -1.72
CA THR A 113 0.81 -31.61 -0.87
C THR A 113 0.36 -31.85 0.57
N TYR A 114 -0.80 -31.32 0.95
CA TYR A 114 -1.41 -31.44 2.27
C TYR A 114 -2.77 -32.14 2.18
N GLU A 115 -3.16 -32.81 3.27
CA GLU A 115 -4.49 -33.43 3.42
C GLU A 115 -5.47 -32.39 4.01
N GLU A 116 -6.63 -32.19 3.40
CA GLU A 116 -7.58 -31.13 3.83
C GLU A 116 -8.47 -31.53 5.02
N ASN A 117 -8.50 -32.81 5.40
CA ASN A 117 -9.47 -33.36 6.34
C ASN A 117 -8.88 -33.72 7.72
N LYS A 118 -7.63 -33.34 8.01
CA LYS A 118 -7.07 -33.50 9.36
C LYS A 118 -7.49 -32.31 10.21
N SER A 119 -8.00 -32.59 11.40
CA SER A 119 -8.38 -31.63 12.43
C SER A 119 -7.27 -30.60 12.65
N SER A 120 -7.66 -29.33 12.76
CA SER A 120 -6.75 -28.19 12.98
C SER A 120 -5.82 -28.34 14.19
N GLU A 121 -6.21 -29.15 15.17
CA GLU A 121 -5.41 -29.44 16.37
C GLU A 121 -4.21 -30.37 16.10
N ASP A 122 -4.29 -31.26 15.11
CA ASP A 122 -3.18 -32.16 14.73
C ASP A 122 -2.20 -31.49 13.74
N GLU A 123 -2.63 -30.42 13.07
CA GLU A 123 -1.81 -29.68 12.10
C GLU A 123 -0.75 -28.80 12.78
N GLU A 124 -0.99 -28.28 13.98
CA GLU A 124 -0.03 -27.40 14.68
C GLU A 124 1.24 -28.14 15.13
N ALA A 125 1.12 -29.42 15.50
CA ALA A 125 2.26 -30.25 15.89
C ALA A 125 3.13 -30.70 14.70
N ALA A 126 2.52 -30.95 13.53
CA ALA A 126 3.22 -31.35 12.30
C ALA A 126 3.77 -30.15 11.48
N ALA A 127 3.30 -28.93 11.80
CA ALA A 127 3.61 -27.70 11.07
C ALA A 127 5.04 -27.18 11.26
N ASN A 128 5.71 -27.48 12.37
CA ASN A 128 7.01 -26.86 12.68
C ASN A 128 8.19 -27.48 11.91
N THR A 129 7.99 -28.57 11.15
CA THR A 129 9.09 -29.30 10.49
C THR A 129 8.81 -29.73 9.03
N SER A 130 7.58 -29.61 8.51
CA SER A 130 7.22 -30.19 7.20
C SER A 130 7.06 -29.15 6.08
N MET A 131 7.85 -29.29 5.01
CA MET A 131 7.76 -28.50 3.76
C MET A 131 6.43 -28.69 3.00
N SER A 132 5.55 -29.57 3.47
CA SER A 132 4.27 -29.94 2.84
C SER A 132 3.05 -29.21 3.42
N ARG A 133 3.23 -28.25 4.34
CA ARG A 133 2.13 -27.52 4.99
C ARG A 133 1.28 -26.74 3.98
N LYS A 134 -0.04 -26.65 4.24
CA LYS A 134 -0.95 -25.73 3.54
C LYS A 134 -0.52 -24.28 3.75
N ILE A 135 -0.28 -23.56 2.66
CA ILE A 135 0.01 -22.12 2.72
C ILE A 135 -1.30 -21.38 3.00
N THR A 136 -1.47 -20.90 4.23
CA THR A 136 -2.55 -19.99 4.62
C THR A 136 -2.01 -18.57 4.64
N PRO A 137 -2.45 -17.68 3.73
CA PRO A 137 -2.02 -16.28 3.77
C PRO A 137 -2.48 -15.63 5.08
N ASN A 138 -1.67 -14.70 5.59
CA ASN A 138 -2.07 -13.90 6.75
C ASN A 138 -3.28 -13.02 6.40
N SER A 139 -4.08 -12.67 7.42
CA SER A 139 -5.17 -11.72 7.22
C SER A 139 -4.65 -10.37 6.74
N ARG A 140 -5.41 -9.73 5.85
CA ARG A 140 -5.15 -8.34 5.40
C ARG A 140 -5.52 -7.32 6.48
N THR A 141 -6.46 -7.68 7.36
CA THR A 141 -6.84 -6.88 8.52
C THR A 141 -5.97 -7.26 9.70
N THR A 142 -5.42 -6.26 10.37
CA THR A 142 -4.57 -6.45 11.54
C THR A 142 -5.38 -6.28 12.83
N LYS A 143 -4.80 -6.69 13.97
CA LYS A 143 -5.40 -6.44 15.30
C LYS A 143 -5.58 -4.93 15.56
N ALA A 144 -4.67 -4.11 15.02
CA ALA A 144 -4.75 -2.66 15.13
C ALA A 144 -5.90 -2.05 14.32
N ASP A 145 -6.28 -2.69 13.21
CA ASP A 145 -7.48 -2.31 12.45
C ASP A 145 -8.75 -2.63 13.22
N GLU A 146 -8.81 -3.80 13.86
CA GLU A 146 -9.95 -4.22 14.68
C GLU A 146 -10.11 -3.35 15.93
N SER A 147 -9.00 -2.97 16.56
CA SER A 147 -9.02 -2.07 17.73
C SER A 147 -9.13 -0.59 17.36
N GLY A 148 -8.98 -0.22 16.09
CA GLY A 148 -8.96 1.17 15.64
C GLY A 148 -7.80 1.99 16.21
N ASP A 149 -6.65 1.38 16.48
CA ASP A 149 -5.50 2.07 17.10
C ASP A 149 -4.78 2.98 16.09
N THR A 150 -5.00 4.29 16.21
CA THR A 150 -4.43 5.32 15.34
C THR A 150 -2.94 5.58 15.56
N SER A 151 -2.34 5.04 16.63
CA SER A 151 -0.91 5.21 16.92
C SER A 151 -0.02 4.18 16.23
N SER A 152 -0.61 3.05 15.83
CA SER A 152 0.09 1.95 15.19
C SER A 152 0.39 2.20 13.70
N LEU A 153 1.53 1.70 13.23
CA LEU A 153 1.90 1.69 11.81
C LEU A 153 1.28 0.51 11.04
N GLU A 154 0.92 -0.54 11.77
CA GLU A 154 0.38 -1.80 11.24
C GLU A 154 -1.10 -1.69 10.84
N ARG A 155 -1.81 -0.63 11.25
CA ARG A 155 -3.18 -0.37 10.77
C ARG A 155 -3.20 0.00 9.29
N LYS A 156 -4.27 -0.31 8.58
CA LYS A 156 -4.58 0.05 7.19
C LYS A 156 -3.39 -0.19 6.27
N LEU A 157 -2.90 -1.44 6.23
CA LEU A 157 -1.72 -1.83 5.44
C LEU A 157 -1.83 -1.50 3.94
N ALA A 158 -3.05 -1.47 3.40
CA ALA A 158 -3.33 -1.19 1.99
C ALA A 158 -3.32 0.31 1.65
N ARG A 159 -3.23 1.19 2.65
CA ARG A 159 -3.32 2.66 2.49
C ARG A 159 -2.05 3.36 2.95
N THR A 160 -1.77 4.52 2.36
CA THR A 160 -0.74 5.44 2.83
C THR A 160 -1.18 6.12 4.13
N LEU A 161 -0.34 6.07 5.16
CA LEU A 161 -0.54 6.80 6.42
C LEU A 161 0.40 8.00 6.50
N TYR A 162 -0.06 9.07 7.15
CA TYR A 162 0.73 10.27 7.40
C TYR A 162 0.82 10.54 8.89
N LEU A 163 2.00 10.94 9.34
CA LEU A 163 2.22 11.33 10.73
C LEU A 163 1.61 12.72 10.99
N VAL A 164 0.77 12.82 12.00
CA VAL A 164 0.20 14.07 12.49
C VAL A 164 0.47 14.18 13.98
N ILE A 165 0.79 15.40 14.43
CA ILE A 165 1.05 15.71 15.83
C ILE A 165 0.02 16.70 16.35
N ASN A 166 -0.24 16.64 17.66
CA ASN A 166 -1.08 17.59 18.36
C ASN A 166 -0.22 18.64 19.06
N ASP A 167 -0.42 19.91 18.69
CA ASP A 167 0.27 21.07 19.28
C ASP A 167 -0.42 21.59 20.56
N GLY A 168 -1.34 20.82 21.13
CA GLY A 168 -2.19 21.19 22.26
C GLY A 168 -3.47 21.95 21.88
N LYS A 169 -3.53 22.56 20.69
CA LYS A 169 -4.71 23.28 20.17
C LYS A 169 -5.32 22.66 18.91
N SER A 170 -4.48 22.19 17.99
CA SER A 170 -4.92 21.60 16.73
C SER A 170 -3.97 20.50 16.27
N TRP A 171 -4.50 19.62 15.43
CA TRP A 171 -3.72 18.62 14.72
C TRP A 171 -3.05 19.27 13.51
N LYS A 172 -1.74 19.06 13.36
CA LYS A 172 -0.94 19.57 12.26
C LYS A 172 0.18 18.62 11.91
N PHE A 173 0.74 18.76 10.70
CA PHE A 173 1.99 18.09 10.38
C PHE A 173 3.13 18.64 11.25
N PRO A 174 4.13 17.82 11.61
CA PRO A 174 5.29 18.30 12.36
C PRO A 174 5.94 19.49 11.68
N ASN A 175 5.90 20.65 12.33
CA ASN A 175 6.47 21.89 11.81
C ASN A 175 7.59 22.36 12.73
N PHE A 176 8.75 22.61 12.14
CA PHE A 176 9.97 23.00 12.82
C PHE A 176 10.37 24.40 12.35
N SER A 177 10.37 25.37 13.27
CA SER A 177 10.81 26.74 12.98
C SER A 177 12.33 26.85 13.07
N LEU A 178 12.92 27.63 12.18
CA LEU A 178 14.35 27.94 12.25
C LEU A 178 14.58 29.02 13.31
N GLN A 179 15.40 28.74 14.32
CA GLN A 179 15.78 29.75 15.29
C GLN A 179 16.71 30.76 14.62
N SER A 180 16.34 32.05 14.65
CA SER A 180 16.98 33.15 13.91
C SER A 180 18.50 33.33 14.15
N THR A 181 19.07 32.64 15.12
CA THR A 181 20.46 32.81 15.59
C THR A 181 21.42 31.74 15.06
N GLU A 182 20.90 30.62 14.52
CA GLU A 182 21.75 29.54 14.02
C GLU A 182 22.10 29.70 12.54
N ALA A 183 23.23 29.12 12.15
CA ALA A 183 23.76 29.10 10.78
C ALA A 183 22.70 28.63 9.76
N VAL A 184 22.89 29.01 8.49
CA VAL A 184 22.01 28.62 7.37
C VAL A 184 21.95 27.09 7.27
N LYS A 185 20.93 26.49 7.87
CA LYS A 185 20.64 25.05 7.78
C LYS A 185 19.74 24.79 6.58
N PRO A 186 20.03 23.76 5.75
CA PRO A 186 19.11 23.36 4.70
C PRO A 186 17.84 22.74 5.31
N LEU A 187 16.69 23.01 4.69
CA LEU A 187 15.38 22.68 5.24
C LEU A 187 15.20 21.17 5.52
N HIS A 188 15.77 20.31 4.67
CA HIS A 188 15.67 18.86 4.85
C HIS A 188 16.41 18.33 6.08
N LEU A 189 17.58 18.88 6.39
CA LEU A 189 18.30 18.52 7.63
C LEU A 189 17.56 19.06 8.86
N LEU A 190 16.94 20.23 8.74
CA LEU A 190 16.11 20.79 9.82
C LEU A 190 14.89 19.89 10.11
N ALA A 191 14.25 19.36 9.07
CA ALA A 191 13.15 18.41 9.23
C ALA A 191 13.60 17.06 9.81
N GLU A 192 14.80 16.59 9.46
CA GLU A 192 15.44 15.40 10.03
C GLU A 192 15.77 15.56 11.53
N GLU A 193 16.46 16.65 11.88
CA GLU A 193 16.79 16.98 13.28
C GLU A 193 15.49 17.08 14.10
N GLY A 194 14.49 17.77 13.56
CA GLY A 194 13.17 17.88 14.18
C GLY A 194 12.46 16.53 14.35
N LEU A 195 12.54 15.64 13.35
CA LEU A 195 11.96 14.30 13.45
C LEU A 195 12.60 13.51 14.59
N TYR A 196 13.92 13.56 14.73
CA TYR A 196 14.61 12.87 15.82
C TYR A 196 14.33 13.50 17.19
N GLN A 197 14.14 14.82 17.26
CA GLN A 197 13.75 15.51 18.49
C GLN A 197 12.37 15.07 18.98
N ILE A 198 11.40 14.89 18.08
CA ILE A 198 10.03 14.51 18.44
C ILE A 198 9.88 12.99 18.55
N GLY A 199 10.38 12.23 17.59
CA GLY A 199 10.09 10.79 17.42
C GLY A 199 11.16 9.85 17.98
N GLY A 200 12.25 10.39 18.54
CA GLY A 200 13.39 9.63 19.03
C GLY A 200 14.24 9.00 17.92
N LYS A 201 15.33 8.34 18.32
CA LYS A 201 16.34 7.77 17.40
C LYS A 201 15.91 6.46 16.73
N ASN A 202 14.81 5.84 17.17
CA ASN A 202 14.37 4.51 16.72
C ASN A 202 13.52 4.55 15.45
N ILE A 203 13.66 5.61 14.65
CA ILE A 203 12.95 5.79 13.40
C ILE A 203 13.94 5.78 12.23
N ASN A 204 13.69 4.92 11.25
CA ASN A 204 14.42 4.88 10.01
C ASN A 204 13.54 5.47 8.92
N TYR A 205 13.97 6.60 8.37
CA TYR A 205 13.26 7.32 7.32
C TYR A 205 14.14 7.47 6.09
N PHE A 206 13.49 7.71 4.97
CA PHE A 206 14.10 8.02 3.69
C PHE A 206 13.56 9.37 3.22
N ASN A 207 14.44 10.36 3.11
CA ASN A 207 14.07 11.63 2.52
C ASN A 207 14.00 11.49 0.98
N VAL A 208 12.89 11.92 0.37
CA VAL A 208 12.68 11.76 -1.07
C VAL A 208 13.56 12.72 -1.88
N SER A 209 13.65 13.97 -1.43
CA SER A 209 14.39 15.01 -2.13
C SER A 209 14.73 16.17 -1.22
N ASN A 210 15.78 16.92 -1.57
CA ASN A 210 16.14 18.15 -0.86
C ASN A 210 15.20 19.33 -1.21
N THR A 211 14.44 19.21 -2.30
CA THR A 211 13.48 20.23 -2.75
C THR A 211 12.17 20.13 -1.96
N PRO A 212 11.65 21.24 -1.43
CA PRO A 212 10.34 21.24 -0.79
C PRO A 212 9.25 20.95 -1.83
N CYS A 213 8.25 20.18 -1.43
CA CYS A 213 7.14 19.79 -2.29
C CYS A 213 6.10 20.90 -2.44
N HIS A 214 5.93 21.71 -1.39
CA HIS A 214 4.94 22.79 -1.37
C HIS A 214 5.36 23.91 -0.41
N LEU A 215 4.82 25.10 -0.63
CA LEU A 215 5.03 26.28 0.21
C LEU A 215 3.67 26.82 0.65
N ILE A 216 3.47 26.89 1.96
CA ILE A 216 2.31 27.57 2.55
C ILE A 216 2.79 28.95 3.01
N ASN A 217 2.22 29.99 2.42
CA ASN A 217 2.59 31.37 2.71
C ASN A 217 1.54 31.98 3.64
N LYS A 218 1.87 32.08 4.93
CA LYS A 218 1.13 32.89 5.89
C LYS A 218 1.79 34.26 5.95
N ASP A 219 1.02 35.30 6.21
CA ASP A 219 1.47 36.71 6.07
C ASP A 219 2.81 37.03 6.77
N ASP A 220 3.15 36.31 7.86
CA ASP A 220 4.39 36.47 8.62
C ASP A 220 5.26 35.18 8.71
N SER A 221 4.81 34.07 8.11
CA SER A 221 5.53 32.78 8.14
C SER A 221 5.46 31.99 6.84
N LYS A 222 6.60 31.45 6.43
CA LYS A 222 6.74 30.57 5.26
C LYS A 222 6.97 29.15 5.74
N GLU A 223 6.03 28.26 5.44
CA GLU A 223 6.11 26.85 5.80
C GLU A 223 6.44 26.04 4.54
N TYR A 224 7.65 25.45 4.51
CA TYR A 224 8.09 24.60 3.42
C TYR A 224 7.82 23.13 3.75
N LEU A 225 7.04 22.45 2.91
CA LEU A 225 6.71 21.04 3.13
C LEU A 225 7.77 20.13 2.51
N ILE A 226 8.31 19.20 3.29
CA ILE A 226 9.29 18.21 2.85
C ILE A 226 8.70 16.81 2.98
N LYS A 227 8.73 16.04 1.88
CA LYS A 227 8.23 14.67 1.85
C LYS A 227 9.31 13.69 2.28
N SER A 228 8.98 12.84 3.23
CA SER A 228 9.84 11.75 3.69
C SER A 228 9.02 10.48 3.89
N HIS A 229 9.65 9.34 3.73
CA HIS A 229 9.03 8.04 3.91
C HIS A 229 9.59 7.35 5.16
N ILE A 230 8.72 6.77 5.98
CA ILE A 230 9.19 5.85 7.03
C ILE A 230 9.46 4.48 6.40
N LEU A 231 10.66 3.95 6.60
CA LEU A 231 11.06 2.63 6.11
C LEU A 231 10.84 1.56 7.18
N SER A 232 11.26 1.87 8.41
CA SER A 232 11.18 0.95 9.54
C SER A 232 11.32 1.71 10.86
N GLY A 233 11.02 1.03 11.96
CA GLY A 233 11.10 1.61 13.30
C GLY A 233 9.76 2.09 13.82
N GLN A 234 9.81 2.73 14.98
CA GLN A 234 8.63 3.20 15.70
C GLN A 234 8.82 4.65 16.08
N PHE A 235 7.77 5.44 15.89
CA PHE A 235 7.73 6.79 16.40
C PHE A 235 7.46 6.75 17.91
N VAL A 236 8.48 7.10 18.70
CA VAL A 236 8.37 7.17 20.16
C VAL A 236 8.28 8.65 20.53
N PRO A 237 7.09 9.15 20.92
CA PRO A 237 6.92 10.57 21.17
C PRO A 237 7.76 11.01 22.37
N GLN A 238 8.59 12.03 22.16
CA GLN A 238 9.26 12.77 23.22
C GLN A 238 8.39 13.95 23.67
N GLN A 239 8.55 14.40 24.91
CA GLN A 239 7.84 15.56 25.47
C GLN A 239 6.31 15.42 25.58
N SER A 240 5.78 14.22 25.86
CA SER A 240 4.35 13.96 26.05
C SER A 240 3.45 14.39 24.87
N LEU A 241 4.02 14.45 23.67
CA LEU A 241 3.29 14.81 22.46
C LEU A 241 2.35 13.67 22.05
N LYS A 242 1.11 14.03 21.69
CA LYS A 242 0.16 13.08 21.10
C LYS A 242 0.38 13.06 19.59
N PHE A 243 0.44 11.87 19.02
CA PHE A 243 0.59 11.66 17.59
C PHE A 243 -0.44 10.65 17.09
N MET A 244 -0.72 10.71 15.79
CA MET A 244 -1.58 9.78 15.09
C MET A 244 -1.02 9.54 13.69
N TRP A 245 -1.22 8.35 13.16
CA TRP A 245 -0.92 7.99 11.78
C TRP A 245 -2.22 7.92 11.01
N LEU A 246 -2.52 8.90 10.15
CA LEU A 246 -3.84 9.05 9.52
C LEU A 246 -3.81 8.81 8.01
N THR A 247 -4.92 8.30 7.47
CA THR A 247 -5.17 8.23 6.02
C THR A 247 -5.63 9.56 5.46
N LYS A 248 -5.59 9.75 4.13
CA LYS A 248 -6.10 10.96 3.46
C LYS A 248 -7.53 11.32 3.86
N GLU A 249 -8.41 10.32 3.98
CA GLU A 249 -9.82 10.49 4.37
C GLU A 249 -9.92 11.02 5.80
N GLU A 250 -9.25 10.39 6.76
CA GLU A 250 -9.25 10.83 8.17
C GLU A 250 -8.57 12.18 8.37
N LEU A 251 -7.56 12.51 7.56
CA LEU A 251 -6.89 13.82 7.60
C LEU A 251 -7.87 14.97 7.32
N SER A 252 -8.86 14.74 6.46
CA SER A 252 -9.86 15.76 6.13
C SER A 252 -10.75 16.15 7.32
N GLU A 253 -10.91 15.24 8.29
CA GLU A 253 -11.72 15.46 9.49
C GLU A 253 -10.93 16.14 10.62
N HIS A 254 -9.61 15.91 10.67
CA HIS A 254 -8.75 16.39 11.75
C HIS A 254 -8.02 17.70 11.46
N LEU A 255 -7.68 17.97 10.19
CA LEU A 255 -7.01 19.19 9.78
C LEU A 255 -8.02 20.31 9.51
N ASP A 256 -7.55 21.56 9.62
CA ASP A 256 -8.37 22.70 9.21
C ASP A 256 -8.73 22.61 7.72
N ALA A 257 -9.97 22.94 7.36
CA ALA A 257 -10.48 22.78 6.01
C ALA A 257 -9.74 23.63 4.97
N THR A 258 -9.21 24.81 5.37
CA THR A 258 -8.42 25.65 4.45
C THR A 258 -7.04 25.03 4.24
N TYR A 259 -6.40 24.60 5.33
CA TYR A 259 -5.10 23.93 5.30
C TYR A 259 -5.14 22.60 4.54
N PHE A 260 -6.20 21.80 4.73
CA PHE A 260 -6.36 20.52 4.04
C PHE A 260 -6.46 20.72 2.53
N LYS A 261 -7.23 21.71 2.04
CA LYS A 261 -7.32 22.02 0.61
C LYS A 261 -5.98 22.40 -0.01
N GLU A 262 -5.12 23.11 0.72
CA GLU A 262 -3.78 23.44 0.25
C GLU A 262 -2.91 22.18 0.13
N VAL A 263 -3.00 21.24 1.08
CA VAL A 263 -2.13 20.05 1.13
C VAL A 263 -2.70 18.84 0.37
N GLU A 264 -3.99 18.85 0.02
CA GLU A 264 -4.72 17.70 -0.54
C GLU A 264 -4.01 17.05 -1.74
N HIS A 265 -3.45 17.86 -2.63
CA HIS A 265 -2.76 17.41 -3.83
C HIS A 265 -1.43 16.66 -3.56
N LEU A 266 -0.85 16.80 -2.36
CA LEU A 266 0.36 16.09 -1.94
C LEU A 266 0.06 14.71 -1.36
N LEU A 267 -1.20 14.46 -0.98
CA LEU A 267 -1.64 13.26 -0.30
C LEU A 267 -2.13 12.22 -1.32
N ASN A 268 -1.55 11.03 -1.24
CA ASN A 268 -2.01 9.86 -1.99
C ASN A 268 -3.35 9.34 -1.45
N GLU A 269 -4.22 8.91 -2.36
CA GLU A 269 -5.46 8.18 -2.03
C GLU A 269 -5.21 6.71 -1.68
N ILE A 270 -4.14 6.15 -2.24
CA ILE A 270 -3.70 4.77 -2.03
C ILE A 270 -2.44 4.78 -1.19
#